data_AF-A0A941VP92-F1
#
_entry.id   AF-A0A941VP92-F1
#
_cell.length_a   1.000
_cell.length_b   1.000
_cell.length_c   1.000
_cell.angle_alpha   90.00
_cell.angle_beta   90.00
_cell.angle_gamma   90.00
#
_symmetry.space_group_name_H-M   'P 1'
#
loop_
_entity.id
_entity.type
_entity.pdbx_description
1 polymer ?
#
loop_
_entity_poly.entity_id
_entity_poly.type
_entity_poly.pdbx_seq_one_letter_code
_entity_poly.pdbx_strand_id
1 'polypeptide(L)'
;MNFGTYTAFQGSANLANTTFSTTCTNLTPYTLSLDANSGAVSGLNYSLLLNTTSGGGVHPFGPVPGTGSAQTYYINGTMPANQAGTCAGASCAGTNVHTLTVTY
;
A
#
# COMPACT_ATOMS: atom_id res chain seq x y z
N MET A 1 -6.18 3.03 -4.10
CA MET A 1 -6.55 1.94 -3.17
C MET A 1 -7.75 2.38 -2.35
N ASN A 2 -8.69 1.47 -2.05
CA ASN A 2 -9.83 1.75 -1.17
C ASN A 2 -9.95 0.63 -0.13
N PHE A 3 -9.96 0.99 1.16
CA PHE A 3 -10.20 0.04 2.27
C PHE A 3 -11.68 -0.30 2.46
N GLY A 4 -12.61 0.43 1.84
CA GLY A 4 -14.04 0.24 2.06
C GLY A 4 -14.48 0.76 3.42
N THR A 5 -15.55 0.19 3.97
CA THR A 5 -16.09 0.58 5.28
C THR A 5 -15.27 -0.03 6.42
N TYR A 6 -14.74 0.82 7.29
CA TYR A 6 -14.12 0.41 8.55
C TYR A 6 -15.07 0.71 9.70
N THR A 7 -15.48 -0.32 10.45
CA THR A 7 -16.33 -0.13 11.64
C THR A 7 -15.44 0.08 12.86
N ALA A 8 -15.77 1.07 13.69
CA ALA A 8 -15.03 1.35 14.92
C ALA A 8 -14.86 0.08 15.76
N PHE A 9 -13.63 -0.17 16.21
CA PHE A 9 -13.25 -1.34 16.98
C PHE A 9 -13.59 -2.70 16.33
N GLN A 10 -13.61 -2.77 15.00
CA GLN A 10 -13.76 -4.06 14.31
C GLN A 10 -12.65 -5.04 14.72
N GLY A 11 -13.03 -6.32 14.88
CA GLY A 11 -12.14 -7.37 15.38
C GLY A 11 -11.09 -7.86 14.38
N SER A 12 -11.16 -7.45 13.12
CA SER A 12 -10.21 -7.83 12.06
C SER A 12 -9.56 -6.62 11.40
N ALA A 13 -8.32 -6.78 10.96
CA ALA A 13 -7.65 -5.78 10.15
C ALA A 13 -8.33 -5.69 8.79
N ASN A 14 -8.49 -4.48 8.28
CA ASN A 14 -8.97 -4.25 6.93
C ASN A 14 -7.79 -4.27 5.96
N LEU A 15 -7.88 -5.10 4.92
CA LEU A 15 -6.83 -5.26 3.94
C LEU A 15 -7.31 -4.72 2.60
N ALA A 16 -6.46 -3.95 1.93
CA ALA A 16 -6.72 -3.47 0.59
C ALA A 16 -5.43 -3.55 -0.23
N ASN A 17 -5.57 -3.64 -1.54
CA ASN A 17 -4.42 -3.59 -2.43
C ASN A 17 -4.73 -2.72 -3.65
N THR A 18 -3.67 -2.27 -4.31
CA THR A 18 -3.75 -1.72 -5.66
C THR A 18 -2.57 -2.25 -6.46
N THR A 19 -2.80 -2.53 -7.74
CA THR A 19 -1.76 -3.01 -8.63
C THR A 19 -1.20 -1.88 -9.47
N PHE A 20 0.06 -2.02 -9.84
CA PHE A 20 0.72 -1.22 -10.86
C PHE A 20 1.71 -2.10 -11.62
N SER A 21 2.08 -1.67 -12.82
CA SER A 21 3.07 -2.39 -13.61
C SER A 21 4.21 -1.45 -13.99
N THR A 22 5.44 -1.94 -13.89
CA THR A 22 6.63 -1.22 -14.36
C THR A 22 7.33 -2.04 -15.44
N THR A 23 7.71 -1.37 -16.52
CA THR A 23 8.49 -1.97 -17.60
C THR A 23 9.86 -1.32 -17.61
N CYS A 24 10.85 -2.03 -17.05
CA CYS A 24 12.25 -1.60 -17.09
C CYS A 24 12.95 -2.32 -18.25
N THR A 25 13.30 -1.55 -19.28
CA THR A 25 14.08 -2.00 -20.43
C THR A 25 15.57 -2.10 -20.06
N ASN A 26 16.35 -2.87 -20.83
CA ASN A 26 17.81 -3.03 -20.68
C ASN A 26 18.33 -3.79 -19.45
N LEU A 27 17.48 -4.58 -18.79
CA LEU A 27 17.85 -5.43 -17.64
C LEU A 27 18.43 -4.69 -16.43
N THR A 28 18.32 -3.35 -16.37
CA THR A 28 18.81 -2.54 -15.26
C THR A 28 18.03 -2.88 -13.98
N PRO A 29 18.70 -3.22 -12.86
CA PRO A 29 18.04 -3.39 -11.58
C PRO A 29 17.40 -2.09 -11.11
N TYR A 30 16.25 -2.18 -10.45
CA TYR A 30 15.56 -1.01 -9.92
C TYR A 30 14.99 -1.28 -8.53
N THR A 31 14.78 -0.21 -7.76
CA THR A 31 14.13 -0.23 -6.44
C THR A 31 12.83 0.57 -6.48
N LEU A 32 11.84 0.10 -5.75
CA LEU A 32 10.54 0.73 -5.58
C LEU A 32 10.39 1.22 -4.15
N SER A 33 10.06 2.49 -3.96
CA SER A 33 9.88 3.08 -2.63
C SER A 33 8.68 4.01 -2.60
N LEU A 34 7.89 3.93 -1.53
CA LEU A 34 6.87 4.93 -1.20
C LEU A 34 7.48 6.05 -0.37
N ASP A 35 6.99 7.28 -0.55
CA ASP A 35 7.33 8.43 0.29
C ASP A 35 7.06 8.20 1.78
N ALA A 36 5.96 7.52 2.09
CA ALA A 36 5.64 7.00 3.41
C ALA A 36 5.00 5.60 3.30
N ASN A 37 5.40 4.70 4.20
CA ASN A 37 4.85 3.34 4.30
C ASN A 37 3.79 3.20 5.40
N SER A 38 3.37 4.32 5.98
CA SER A 38 2.29 4.39 6.95
C SER A 38 1.69 5.80 6.97
N GLY A 39 0.49 5.90 7.51
CA GLY A 39 -0.22 7.16 7.66
C GLY A 39 -1.49 6.98 8.45
N ALA A 40 -2.26 8.06 8.57
CA ALA A 40 -3.59 8.02 9.15
C ALA A 40 -4.60 8.69 8.22
N VAL A 41 -5.80 8.14 8.16
CA VAL A 41 -6.94 8.76 7.46
C VAL A 41 -8.13 8.77 8.40
N SER A 42 -8.68 9.96 8.68
CA SER A 42 -9.81 10.11 9.61
C SER A 42 -9.56 9.41 10.98
N GLY A 43 -8.33 9.55 11.49
CA GLY A 43 -7.87 8.93 12.75
C GLY A 43 -7.62 7.43 12.71
N LEU A 44 -7.79 6.77 11.56
CA LEU A 44 -7.45 5.36 11.35
C LEU A 44 -6.06 5.24 10.76
N ASN A 45 -5.15 4.62 11.51
CA ASN A 45 -3.80 4.33 11.05
C ASN A 45 -3.83 3.20 10.02
N TYR A 46 -2.96 3.30 9.03
CA TYR A 46 -2.72 2.26 8.05
C TYR A 46 -1.22 2.16 7.75
N SER A 47 -0.80 1.01 7.25
CA SER A 47 0.52 0.75 6.68
C SER A 47 0.41 0.35 5.22
N LEU A 48 1.46 0.62 4.45
CA LEU A 48 1.60 0.31 3.03
C LEU A 48 2.91 -0.44 2.80
N LEU A 49 2.84 -1.58 2.13
CA LEU A 49 3.99 -2.40 1.78
C LEU A 49 3.93 -2.76 0.30
N LEU A 50 5.08 -3.07 -0.29
CA LEU A 50 5.21 -3.44 -1.70
C LEU A 50 5.50 -4.94 -1.82
N ASN A 51 4.86 -5.60 -2.78
CA ASN A 51 5.08 -7.03 -3.05
C ASN A 51 4.75 -7.38 -4.51
N THR A 52 5.02 -8.62 -4.93
CA THR A 52 4.57 -9.21 -6.20
C THR A 52 3.25 -9.97 -6.06
N THR A 53 2.69 -10.04 -4.85
CA THR A 53 1.40 -10.68 -4.54
C THR A 53 0.51 -9.75 -3.72
N SER A 54 -0.79 -10.07 -3.66
CA SER A 54 -1.84 -9.26 -3.03
C SER A 54 -1.86 -9.26 -1.49
N GLY A 55 -0.76 -9.65 -0.83
CA GLY A 55 -0.66 -9.69 0.63
C GLY A 55 0.76 -9.47 1.15
N GLY A 56 0.85 -8.87 2.34
CA GLY A 56 2.13 -8.57 3.00
C GLY A 56 3.03 -7.67 2.16
N GLY A 57 4.35 -7.79 2.37
CA GLY A 57 5.34 -7.11 1.56
C GLY A 57 6.47 -6.50 2.37
N VAL A 58 7.27 -5.70 1.69
CA VAL A 58 8.37 -4.94 2.28
C VAL A 58 8.37 -3.52 1.74
N HIS A 59 9.00 -2.60 2.45
CA HIS A 59 9.28 -1.25 1.97
C HIS A 59 10.67 -0.83 2.47
N PRO A 60 11.56 -0.34 1.59
CA PRO A 60 11.45 -0.34 0.13
C PRO A 60 11.49 -1.77 -0.46
N PHE A 61 11.10 -1.93 -1.74
CA PHE A 61 11.12 -3.21 -2.46
C PHE A 61 12.20 -3.24 -3.52
N GLY A 62 12.92 -4.35 -3.60
CA GLY A 62 14.03 -4.56 -4.52
C GLY A 62 15.40 -4.57 -3.82
N PRO A 63 16.50 -4.50 -4.60
CA PRO A 63 16.53 -4.32 -6.05
C PRO A 63 15.92 -5.50 -6.82
N VAL A 64 15.25 -5.21 -7.93
CA VAL A 64 14.61 -6.19 -8.82
C VAL A 64 15.26 -6.09 -10.19
N PRO A 65 15.63 -7.21 -10.84
CA PRO A 65 16.14 -7.16 -12.21
C PRO A 65 15.06 -6.68 -13.18
N GLY A 66 15.43 -5.76 -14.07
CA GLY A 66 14.63 -5.47 -15.27
C GLY A 66 14.54 -6.72 -16.15
N THR A 67 13.38 -6.99 -16.74
CA THR A 67 13.18 -8.14 -17.64
C THR A 67 12.88 -7.71 -19.08
N GLY A 68 12.78 -6.40 -19.34
CA GLY A 68 12.29 -5.87 -20.62
C GLY A 68 10.80 -6.10 -20.85
N SER A 69 10.10 -6.78 -19.94
CA SER A 69 8.66 -7.01 -19.95
C SER A 69 7.98 -6.26 -18.80
N ALA A 70 6.66 -6.06 -18.90
CA ALA A 70 5.88 -5.50 -17.81
C ALA A 70 5.91 -6.42 -16.58
N GLN A 71 6.34 -5.89 -15.43
CA GLN A 71 6.32 -6.58 -14.15
C GLN A 71 5.22 -5.99 -13.28
N THR A 72 4.33 -6.83 -12.76
CA THR A 72 3.21 -6.41 -11.93
C THR A 72 3.60 -6.43 -10.46
N TYR A 73 3.28 -5.35 -9.77
CA TYR A 73 3.50 -5.17 -8.35
C TYR A 73 2.19 -4.78 -7.66
N TYR A 74 2.16 -5.05 -6.36
CA TYR A 74 1.06 -4.74 -5.47
C TYR A 74 1.55 -3.77 -4.40
N ILE A 75 0.79 -2.70 -4.22
CA ILE A 75 0.83 -1.90 -3.00
C ILE A 75 -0.22 -2.49 -2.08
N ASN A 76 0.20 -3.16 -1.01
CA ASN A 76 -0.67 -3.78 -0.02
C ASN A 76 -0.82 -2.86 1.17
N GLY A 77 -2.06 -2.47 1.42
CA GLY A 77 -2.45 -1.66 2.55
C GLY A 77 -3.03 -2.51 3.67
N THR A 78 -2.65 -2.19 4.90
CA THR A 78 -3.23 -2.81 6.10
C THR A 78 -3.70 -1.72 7.04
N MET A 79 -4.98 -1.77 7.41
CA MET A 79 -5.55 -0.93 8.45
C MET A 79 -5.84 -1.83 9.65
N PRO A 80 -5.03 -1.76 10.74
CA PRO A 80 -5.17 -2.64 11.90
C PRO A 80 -6.58 -2.66 12.49
N ALA A 81 -6.93 -3.76 13.15
CA ALA A 81 -8.15 -3.91 13.94
C ALA A 81 -8.16 -2.95 15.15
N ASN A 82 -9.31 -2.88 15.83
CA ASN A 82 -9.44 -2.21 17.14
C ASN A 82 -9.16 -0.69 17.14
N GLN A 83 -9.34 -0.02 16.01
CA GLN A 83 -9.20 1.44 15.93
C GLN A 83 -10.58 2.11 16.04
N ALA A 84 -10.67 3.19 16.81
CA ALA A 84 -11.91 3.95 16.93
C ALA A 84 -12.18 4.83 15.69
N GLY A 85 -11.11 5.38 15.09
CA GLY A 85 -11.20 6.47 14.13
C GLY A 85 -11.82 7.74 14.73
N THR A 86 -11.87 8.83 13.96
CA THR A 86 -12.57 10.06 14.37
C THR A 86 -14.06 10.04 14.02
N CYS A 87 -14.56 8.94 13.47
CA CYS A 87 -15.83 8.90 12.75
C CYS A 87 -17.03 8.57 13.64
N ALA A 88 -16.87 8.59 14.96
CA ALA A 88 -17.94 8.47 15.96
C ALA A 88 -18.95 7.31 15.71
N GLY A 89 -18.47 6.16 15.22
CA GLY A 89 -19.30 4.98 14.93
C GLY A 89 -19.92 4.95 13.51
N ALA A 90 -19.68 5.95 12.68
CA ALA A 90 -20.02 5.96 11.27
C ALA A 90 -18.84 5.49 10.38
N SER A 91 -19.09 5.33 9.08
CA SER A 91 -18.05 5.00 8.10
C SER A 91 -17.05 6.15 7.95
N CYS A 92 -15.76 5.84 8.10
CA CYS A 92 -14.69 6.78 7.84
C CYS A 92 -14.48 6.97 6.33
N ALA A 93 -14.56 8.21 5.86
CA ALA A 93 -14.13 8.60 4.52
C ALA A 93 -12.97 9.58 4.65
N GLY A 94 -11.95 9.41 3.79
CA GLY A 94 -10.82 10.31 3.69
C GLY A 94 -9.85 9.82 2.62
N THR A 95 -8.94 10.68 2.20
CA THR A 95 -7.98 10.36 1.15
C THR A 95 -6.61 10.85 1.58
N ASN A 96 -5.61 9.99 1.43
CA ASN A 96 -4.20 10.35 1.61
C ASN A 96 -3.45 9.97 0.34
N VAL A 97 -2.59 10.86 -0.14
CA VAL A 97 -1.86 10.73 -1.40
C VAL A 97 -0.42 10.34 -1.08
N HIS A 98 0.08 9.33 -1.77
CA HIS A 98 1.44 8.84 -1.65
C HIS A 98 2.15 8.86 -2.99
N THR A 99 3.45 9.12 -2.95
CA THR A 99 4.32 9.11 -4.12
C THR A 99 5.11 7.81 -4.19
N LEU A 100 4.99 7.08 -5.31
CA LEU A 100 5.83 5.93 -5.61
C LEU A 100 7.05 6.39 -6.44
N THR A 101 8.24 6.17 -5.89
CA THR A 101 9.52 6.45 -6.53
C THR A 101 10.13 5.17 -7.08
N VAL A 102 10.58 5.22 -8.33
CA VAL A 102 11.33 4.15 -9.00
C VAL A 102 12.75 4.65 -9.25
N THR A 103 13.74 3.95 -8.71
CA THR A 103 15.17 4.29 -8.86
C THR A 103 15.88 3.18 -9.62
N TYR A 104 16.72 3.54 -10.60
CA TYR A 104 17.49 2.63 -11.48
C TYR A 104 19.00 2.79 -11.31
#